data_AF-D4DPP3-F1
#
_entry.id   AF-D4DPP3-F1
#
_cell.length_a   1.000
_cell.length_b   1.000
_cell.length_c   1.000
_cell.angle_alpha   90.00
_cell.angle_beta   90.00
_cell.angle_gamma   90.00
#
_symmetry.space_group_name_H-M   'P 1'
#
loop_
_entity.id
_entity.type
_entity.pdbx_description
1 polymer ?
#
loop_
_entity_poly.entity_id
_entity_poly.type
_entity_poly.pdbx_seq_one_letter_code
_entity_poly.pdbx_strand_id
1 'polypeptide(L)'
;MWYEKFDFLSREAPASDEDLACFFQTADKNIGDEGICALAQAFPEAGVMEKFAATGLRLPDYFYIPEEMGQLWRYALSGEIEGNGREFGYFSPKDVVEFYFSYEFWFYAPHFLPVAFDGGGIFYAYDFRQPDDLRIVLADSGFYGEKEGEYTLAGKTLAEVLSREPD
;
A
#
# COMPACT_ATOMS: atom_id res chain seq x y z
N MET A 1 -22.56 -0.11 5.51
CA MET A 1 -21.13 0.26 5.41
C MET A 1 -20.82 0.76 4.01
N TRP A 2 -19.80 1.58 3.79
CA TRP A 2 -19.56 2.23 2.48
C TRP A 2 -19.29 1.22 1.34
N TYR A 3 -18.71 0.06 1.67
CA TYR A 3 -18.32 -0.97 0.71
C TYR A 3 -19.46 -1.89 0.26
N GLU A 4 -20.65 -1.82 0.88
CA GLU A 4 -21.78 -2.71 0.57
C GLU A 4 -22.38 -2.49 -0.82
N LYS A 5 -22.03 -1.39 -1.48
CA LYS A 5 -22.49 -1.03 -2.82
C LYS A 5 -21.63 -1.60 -3.95
N PHE A 6 -20.51 -2.25 -3.62
CA PHE A 6 -19.57 -2.78 -4.61
C PHE A 6 -19.66 -4.30 -4.71
N ASP A 7 -19.30 -4.81 -5.89
CA ASP A 7 -19.23 -6.24 -6.15
C ASP A 7 -17.83 -6.78 -5.78
N PHE A 8 -17.81 -7.81 -4.94
CA PHE A 8 -16.59 -8.51 -4.55
C PHE A 8 -16.43 -9.75 -5.42
N LEU A 9 -15.38 -9.78 -6.23
CA LEU A 9 -15.02 -10.93 -7.06
C LEU A 9 -14.43 -12.06 -6.20
N SER A 10 -13.68 -11.69 -5.17
CA SER A 10 -13.17 -12.59 -4.16
C SER A 10 -13.21 -11.95 -2.78
N ARG A 11 -13.35 -12.78 -1.75
CA ARG A 11 -13.47 -12.31 -0.37
C ARG A 11 -12.97 -13.38 0.60
N GLU A 12 -11.91 -13.07 1.33
CA GLU A 12 -11.45 -13.93 2.42
C GLU A 12 -12.30 -13.74 3.69
N ALA A 13 -12.02 -14.56 4.71
CA ALA A 13 -12.65 -14.40 6.01
C ALA A 13 -12.37 -13.00 6.59
N PRO A 14 -13.27 -12.44 7.41
CA PRO A 14 -12.99 -11.23 8.17
C PRO A 14 -11.68 -11.28 8.94
N ALA A 15 -10.93 -10.18 8.95
CA ALA A 15 -9.71 -10.05 9.75
C ALA A 15 -10.01 -10.19 11.24
N SER A 16 -9.19 -10.98 11.93
CA SER A 16 -9.09 -11.01 13.38
C SER A 16 -8.26 -9.83 13.90
N ASP A 17 -8.27 -9.63 15.22
CA ASP A 17 -7.39 -8.64 15.86
C ASP A 17 -5.91 -8.99 15.68
N GLU A 18 -5.57 -10.28 15.56
CA GLU A 18 -4.21 -10.75 15.29
C GLU A 18 -3.78 -10.38 13.86
N ASP A 19 -4.68 -10.53 12.89
CA ASP A 19 -4.41 -10.12 11.51
C ASP A 19 -4.17 -8.61 11.42
N LEU A 20 -5.00 -7.80 12.09
CA LEU A 20 -4.80 -6.34 12.14
C LEU A 20 -3.49 -5.96 12.84
N ALA A 21 -3.08 -6.73 13.86
CA ALA A 21 -1.83 -6.49 14.56
C ALA A 21 -0.60 -6.68 13.64
N CYS A 22 -0.68 -7.51 12.60
CA CYS A 22 0.40 -7.69 11.62
C CYS A 22 0.83 -6.38 10.96
N PHE A 23 -0.08 -5.42 10.78
CA PHE A 23 0.24 -4.08 10.25
C PHE A 23 1.35 -3.37 11.03
N PHE A 24 1.41 -3.61 12.35
CA PHE A 24 2.37 -2.94 13.25
C PHE A 24 3.61 -3.79 13.54
N GLN A 25 3.68 -4.99 12.96
CA GLN A 25 4.79 -5.92 13.14
C GLN A 25 5.88 -5.72 12.09
N THR A 26 7.02 -6.33 12.35
CA THR A 26 8.13 -6.40 11.41
C THR A 26 7.83 -7.42 10.30
N ALA A 27 8.15 -7.09 9.06
CA ALA A 27 8.08 -7.99 7.91
C ALA A 27 9.06 -9.17 8.03
N ASP A 28 9.01 -10.12 7.09
CA ASP A 28 10.04 -11.16 7.01
C ASP A 28 11.43 -10.54 6.77
N LYS A 29 12.40 -10.97 7.57
CA LYS A 29 13.77 -10.45 7.59
C LYS A 29 14.52 -10.51 6.24
N ASN A 30 14.06 -11.30 5.28
CA ASN A 30 14.70 -11.47 3.97
C ASN A 30 13.95 -10.74 2.84
N ILE A 31 12.85 -10.05 3.13
CA ILE A 31 12.11 -9.30 2.12
C ILE A 31 12.95 -8.12 1.64
N GLY A 32 13.08 -8.02 0.32
CA GLY A 32 13.77 -6.91 -0.34
C GLY A 32 15.29 -7.03 -0.40
N ASP A 33 15.92 -8.12 0.09
CA ASP A 33 17.39 -8.30 0.10
C ASP A 33 18.03 -8.09 -1.28
N GLU A 34 17.43 -8.65 -2.34
CA GLU A 34 17.90 -8.46 -3.72
C GLU A 34 17.77 -7.00 -4.17
N GLY A 35 16.63 -6.38 -3.86
CA GLY A 35 16.35 -4.97 -4.15
C GLY A 35 17.32 -4.03 -3.45
N ILE A 36 17.56 -4.25 -2.16
CA ILE A 36 18.53 -3.50 -1.34
C ILE A 36 19.93 -3.60 -1.94
N CYS A 37 20.35 -4.79 -2.37
CA CYS A 37 21.65 -4.98 -3.00
C CYS A 37 21.74 -4.20 -4.33
N ALA A 38 20.70 -4.27 -5.16
CA ALA A 38 20.65 -3.53 -6.43
C ALA A 38 20.67 -2.00 -6.19
N LEU A 39 19.88 -1.51 -5.24
CA LEU A 39 19.83 -0.10 -4.86
C LEU A 39 21.15 0.38 -4.27
N ALA A 40 21.79 -0.38 -3.38
CA ALA A 40 23.08 -0.03 -2.79
C ALA A 40 24.19 0.06 -3.86
N GLN A 41 24.13 -0.78 -4.90
CA GLN A 41 25.05 -0.70 -6.04
C GLN A 41 24.75 0.49 -6.95
N ALA A 42 23.47 0.78 -7.21
CA ALA A 42 23.05 1.90 -8.05
C ALA A 42 23.29 3.27 -7.38
N PHE A 43 23.17 3.33 -6.06
CA PHE A 43 23.24 4.56 -5.26
C PHE A 43 24.19 4.41 -4.05
N PRO A 44 25.51 4.25 -4.27
CA PRO A 44 26.47 3.97 -3.20
C PRO A 44 26.56 5.07 -2.14
N GLU A 45 26.20 6.31 -2.47
CA GLU A 45 26.21 7.45 -1.54
C GLU A 45 24.89 7.63 -0.78
N ALA A 46 23.83 6.87 -1.14
CA ALA A 46 22.49 7.09 -0.58
C ALA A 46 22.25 6.40 0.77
N GLY A 47 23.23 5.65 1.29
CA GLY A 47 23.13 4.93 2.56
C GLY A 47 21.97 3.93 2.59
N VAL A 48 21.79 3.18 1.50
CA VAL A 48 20.64 2.28 1.29
C VAL A 48 20.55 1.24 2.40
N MET A 49 21.65 0.58 2.74
CA MET A 49 21.67 -0.44 3.79
C MET A 49 21.35 0.14 5.16
N GLU A 50 21.86 1.33 5.48
CA GLU A 50 21.59 2.02 6.73
C GLU A 50 20.13 2.45 6.84
N LYS A 51 19.57 3.00 5.75
CA LYS A 51 18.15 3.39 5.69
C LYS A 51 17.24 2.18 5.86
N PHE A 52 17.52 1.09 5.16
CA PHE A 52 16.76 -0.14 5.30
C PHE A 52 16.84 -0.69 6.73
N ALA A 53 18.06 -0.80 7.27
CA ALA A 53 18.27 -1.27 8.64
C ALA A 53 17.58 -0.38 9.69
N ALA A 54 17.53 0.94 9.46
CA ALA A 54 16.87 1.89 10.34
C ALA A 54 15.36 1.68 10.43
N THR A 55 14.72 1.11 9.41
CA THR A 55 13.29 0.74 9.47
C THR A 55 13.05 -0.47 10.38
N GLY A 56 14.06 -1.33 10.58
CA GLY A 56 13.88 -2.62 11.23
C GLY A 56 12.78 -3.46 10.58
N LEU A 57 12.55 -3.27 9.27
CA LEU A 57 11.46 -3.88 8.50
C LEU A 57 10.07 -3.63 9.10
N ARG A 58 9.91 -2.51 9.83
CA ARG A 58 8.65 -2.06 10.40
C ARG A 58 8.21 -0.78 9.70
N LEU A 59 6.91 -0.66 9.44
CA LEU A 59 6.33 0.57 8.93
C LEU A 59 6.71 1.77 9.83
N PRO A 60 7.05 2.94 9.26
CA PRO A 60 7.23 4.18 10.01
C PRO A 60 6.09 4.46 11.01
N ASP A 61 6.44 4.96 12.20
CA ASP A 61 5.49 5.15 13.31
C ASP A 61 4.34 6.15 13.02
N TYR A 62 4.46 6.95 11.95
CA TYR A 62 3.38 7.85 11.52
C TYR A 62 2.31 7.17 10.68
N PHE A 63 2.56 5.96 10.17
CA PHE A 63 1.53 5.18 9.50
C PHE A 63 0.54 4.62 10.53
N TYR A 64 -0.73 4.75 10.20
CA TYR A 64 -1.83 4.16 10.94
C TYR A 64 -2.78 3.47 9.97
N ILE A 65 -3.62 2.57 10.46
CA ILE A 65 -4.66 1.93 9.66
C ILE A 65 -5.77 2.96 9.38
N PRO A 66 -5.96 3.42 8.13
CA PRO A 66 -7.06 4.34 7.82
C PRO A 66 -8.40 3.69 8.14
N GLU A 67 -9.37 4.48 8.62
CA GLU A 67 -10.66 3.93 9.10
C GLU A 67 -11.34 3.06 8.05
N GLU A 68 -11.39 3.51 6.79
CA GLU A 68 -12.03 2.78 5.69
C GLU A 68 -11.34 1.43 5.41
N MET A 69 -10.00 1.35 5.48
CA MET A 69 -9.27 0.08 5.39
C MET A 69 -9.57 -0.83 6.57
N GLY A 70 -9.58 -0.29 7.78
CA GLY A 70 -9.90 -1.06 8.99
C GLY A 70 -11.33 -1.61 8.98
N GLN A 71 -12.27 -0.89 8.34
CA GLN A 71 -13.61 -1.39 8.09
C GLN A 71 -13.63 -2.48 6.99
N LEU A 72 -12.88 -2.29 5.91
CA LEU A 72 -12.77 -3.27 4.82
C LEU A 72 -12.15 -4.59 5.29
N TRP A 73 -11.04 -4.55 6.02
CA TRP A 73 -10.39 -5.75 6.58
C TRP A 73 -11.29 -6.52 7.56
N ARG A 74 -12.05 -5.80 8.41
CA ARG A 74 -13.03 -6.44 9.30
C ARG A 74 -14.24 -7.01 8.55
N TYR A 75 -14.47 -6.59 7.32
CA TYR A 75 -15.45 -7.25 6.46
C TYR A 75 -14.84 -8.46 5.75
N ALA A 76 -13.58 -8.33 5.31
CA ALA A 76 -12.84 -9.34 4.59
C ALA A 76 -11.35 -9.01 4.60
N LEU A 77 -10.53 -9.93 5.12
CA LEU A 77 -9.10 -9.76 5.34
C LEU A 77 -8.34 -9.31 4.09
N SER A 78 -8.66 -9.89 2.95
CA SER A 78 -8.17 -9.53 1.62
C SER A 78 -9.24 -9.88 0.59
N GLY A 79 -9.05 -9.44 -0.64
CA GLY A 79 -9.94 -9.79 -1.73
C GLY A 79 -9.82 -8.85 -2.91
N GLU A 80 -10.79 -8.97 -3.79
CA GLU A 80 -10.84 -8.23 -5.04
C GLU A 80 -12.22 -7.62 -5.22
N ILE A 81 -12.23 -6.31 -5.47
CA ILE A 81 -13.43 -5.54 -5.74
C ILE A 81 -13.41 -5.13 -7.21
N GLU A 82 -14.52 -5.31 -7.90
CA GLU A 82 -14.72 -4.72 -9.22
C GLU A 82 -15.42 -3.38 -9.06
N GLY A 83 -14.69 -2.28 -9.33
CA GLY A 83 -15.22 -0.92 -9.26
C GLY A 83 -15.24 -0.29 -10.66
N ASN A 84 -16.42 -0.14 -11.26
CA ASN A 84 -16.62 0.47 -12.59
C ASN A 84 -15.63 -0.03 -13.67
N GLY A 85 -15.34 -1.33 -13.69
CA GLY A 85 -14.41 -1.93 -14.66
C GLY A 85 -12.92 -1.80 -14.33
N ARG A 86 -12.57 -1.40 -13.10
CA ARG A 86 -11.21 -1.50 -12.55
C ARG A 86 -11.16 -2.57 -11.46
N GLU A 87 -10.11 -3.37 -11.49
CA GLU A 87 -9.79 -4.33 -10.44
C GLU A 87 -9.11 -3.60 -9.28
N PHE A 88 -9.55 -3.91 -8.06
CA PHE A 88 -8.95 -3.44 -6.82
C PHE A 88 -8.68 -4.65 -5.94
N GLY A 89 -7.53 -5.29 -6.16
CA GLY A 89 -7.01 -6.39 -5.34
C GLY A 89 -6.37 -5.83 -4.09
N TYR A 90 -7.13 -5.74 -3.00
CA TYR A 90 -6.65 -5.13 -1.77
C TYR A 90 -5.94 -6.13 -0.87
N PHE A 91 -4.85 -5.64 -0.29
CA PHE A 91 -3.90 -6.40 0.48
C PHE A 91 -4.41 -6.67 1.89
N SER A 92 -4.03 -7.80 2.48
CA SER A 92 -4.18 -7.99 3.93
C SER A 92 -3.26 -7.04 4.71
N PRO A 93 -3.47 -6.82 6.02
CA PRO A 93 -2.59 -5.99 6.83
C PRO A 93 -1.13 -6.43 6.79
N LYS A 94 -0.90 -7.75 6.71
CA LYS A 94 0.44 -8.33 6.56
C LYS A 94 1.02 -7.99 5.19
N ASP A 95 0.25 -8.21 4.12
CA ASP A 95 0.69 -7.95 2.76
C ASP A 95 1.03 -6.47 2.56
N VAL A 96 0.28 -5.53 3.15
CA VAL A 96 0.62 -4.09 3.10
C VAL A 96 2.06 -3.84 3.57
N VAL A 97 2.46 -4.44 4.68
CA VAL A 97 3.82 -4.31 5.21
C VAL A 97 4.83 -4.97 4.25
N GLU A 98 4.55 -6.18 3.77
CA GLU A 98 5.44 -6.92 2.87
C GLU A 98 5.63 -6.21 1.52
N PHE A 99 4.57 -5.68 0.93
CA PHE A 99 4.61 -4.92 -0.33
C PHE A 99 5.33 -3.58 -0.18
N TYR A 100 5.14 -2.87 0.94
CA TYR A 100 5.89 -1.64 1.21
C TYR A 100 7.42 -1.85 1.17
N PHE A 101 7.91 -3.00 1.66
CA PHE A 101 9.34 -3.31 1.66
C PHE A 101 9.84 -3.96 0.36
N SER A 102 9.11 -4.96 -0.16
CA SER A 102 9.51 -5.69 -1.37
C SER A 102 9.50 -4.83 -2.62
N TYR A 103 8.57 -3.87 -2.70
CA TYR A 103 8.51 -2.86 -3.76
C TYR A 103 9.18 -1.55 -3.33
N GLU A 104 10.13 -1.58 -2.40
CA GLU A 104 11.07 -0.47 -2.17
C GLU A 104 10.41 0.91 -1.91
N PHE A 105 9.14 0.96 -1.47
CA PHE A 105 8.43 2.19 -1.14
C PHE A 105 9.20 2.95 -0.06
N TRP A 106 9.77 2.23 0.92
CA TRP A 106 10.63 2.79 1.96
C TRP A 106 11.82 3.63 1.43
N PHE A 107 12.25 3.41 0.19
CA PHE A 107 13.33 4.15 -0.45
C PHE A 107 12.82 5.23 -1.41
N TYR A 108 11.90 4.89 -2.32
CA TYR A 108 11.44 5.78 -3.38
C TYR A 108 10.23 6.64 -3.03
N ALA A 109 9.33 6.13 -2.20
CA ALA A 109 8.08 6.77 -1.81
C ALA A 109 7.69 6.47 -0.34
N PRO A 110 8.53 6.86 0.64
CA PRO A 110 8.40 6.42 2.04
C PRO A 110 7.13 6.87 2.75
N HIS A 111 6.37 7.81 2.20
CA HIS A 111 5.09 8.28 2.72
C HIS A 111 3.90 7.70 1.96
N PHE A 112 4.12 6.88 0.93
CA PHE A 112 3.05 6.15 0.24
C PHE A 112 2.90 4.75 0.84
N LEU A 113 1.71 4.46 1.35
CA LEU A 113 1.37 3.16 1.92
C LEU A 113 0.56 2.35 0.89
N PRO A 114 1.15 1.35 0.20
CA PRO A 114 0.43 0.57 -0.79
C PRO A 114 -0.61 -0.32 -0.12
N VAL A 115 -1.85 -0.27 -0.59
CA VAL A 115 -2.99 -1.02 0.00
C VAL A 115 -3.74 -1.90 -0.98
N ALA A 116 -3.54 -1.69 -2.28
CA ALA A 116 -4.08 -2.55 -3.31
C ALA A 116 -3.25 -2.49 -4.59
N PHE A 117 -3.49 -3.44 -5.47
CA PHE A 117 -2.92 -3.51 -6.81
C PHE A 117 -4.01 -3.87 -7.82
N ASP A 118 -3.91 -3.29 -9.02
CA ASP A 118 -4.89 -3.53 -10.09
C ASP A 118 -4.54 -4.71 -11.01
N GLY A 119 -3.45 -5.43 -10.74
CA GLY A 119 -2.93 -6.50 -11.60
C GLY A 119 -2.29 -6.02 -12.91
N GLY A 120 -2.52 -4.76 -13.30
CA GLY A 120 -2.00 -4.09 -14.50
C GLY A 120 -0.70 -3.32 -14.28
N GLY A 121 -0.17 -3.30 -13.06
CA GLY A 121 1.07 -2.59 -12.73
C GLY A 121 0.87 -1.38 -11.85
N ILE A 122 -0.34 -1.07 -11.38
CA ILE A 122 -0.63 0.13 -10.61
C ILE A 122 -0.96 -0.23 -9.15
N PHE A 123 -0.23 0.41 -8.23
CA PHE A 123 -0.57 0.41 -6.82
C PHE A 123 -1.56 1.52 -6.50
N TYR A 124 -2.55 1.19 -5.68
CA TYR A 124 -3.30 2.17 -4.92
C TYR A 124 -2.59 2.36 -3.59
N ALA A 125 -2.19 3.59 -3.30
CA ALA A 125 -1.49 3.92 -2.06
C ALA A 125 -2.14 5.08 -1.34
N TYR A 126 -2.16 5.04 -0.01
CA TYR A 126 -2.46 6.22 0.80
C TYR A 126 -1.23 7.13 0.88
N ASP A 127 -1.43 8.42 0.64
CA ASP A 127 -0.41 9.46 0.73
C ASP A 127 -0.39 10.09 2.13
N PHE A 128 0.58 9.70 2.95
CA PHE A 128 0.77 10.17 4.32
C PHE A 128 1.63 11.44 4.42
N ARG A 129 1.96 12.13 3.33
CA ARG A 129 2.66 13.42 3.42
C ARG A 129 1.83 14.48 4.15
N GLN A 130 0.50 14.33 4.14
CA GLN A 130 -0.44 15.16 4.89
C GLN A 130 -1.45 14.26 5.64
N PRO A 131 -1.09 13.72 6.82
CA PRO A 131 -1.91 12.74 7.53
C PRO A 131 -3.33 13.24 7.89
N ASP A 132 -3.51 14.54 8.10
CA ASP A 132 -4.82 15.15 8.41
C ASP A 132 -5.75 15.29 7.16
N ASP A 133 -5.22 15.15 5.94
CA ASP A 133 -5.96 15.15 4.67
C ASP A 133 -5.46 14.00 3.80
N LEU A 134 -5.58 12.78 4.33
CA LEU A 134 -5.12 11.57 3.66
C LEU A 134 -5.79 11.42 2.28
N ARG A 135 -4.99 11.13 1.27
CA ARG A 135 -5.43 10.95 -0.13
C ARG A 135 -5.02 9.59 -0.63
N ILE A 136 -5.68 9.12 -1.67
CA ILE A 136 -5.31 7.90 -2.39
C ILE A 136 -4.71 8.31 -3.73
N VAL A 137 -3.57 7.73 -4.05
CA VAL A 137 -2.83 7.93 -5.29
C VAL A 137 -2.66 6.61 -6.03
N LEU A 138 -2.53 6.71 -7.35
CA LEU A 138 -2.13 5.63 -8.24
C LEU A 138 -0.63 5.77 -8.50
N ALA A 139 0.14 4.73 -8.22
CA ALA A 139 1.59 4.69 -8.42
C ALA A 139 1.95 3.52 -9.35
N ASP A 140 2.64 3.81 -10.45
CA ASP A 140 3.08 2.79 -11.41
C ASP A 140 4.24 1.99 -10.80
N SER A 141 4.09 0.67 -10.69
CA SER A 141 5.09 -0.23 -10.10
C SER A 141 6.45 -0.23 -10.79
N GLY A 142 6.56 0.25 -12.03
CA GLY A 142 7.80 0.46 -12.76
C GLY A 142 8.37 1.88 -12.64
N PHE A 143 7.56 2.85 -12.21
CA PHE A 143 7.95 4.25 -12.06
C PHE A 143 7.10 4.97 -11.01
N TYR A 144 7.40 4.72 -9.74
CA TYR A 144 6.74 5.35 -8.60
C TYR A 144 7.72 6.21 -7.80
N GLY A 145 7.18 7.25 -7.19
CA GLY A 145 7.90 8.18 -6.35
C GLY A 145 6.97 9.27 -5.85
N GLU A 146 7.46 10.10 -4.94
CA GLU A 146 6.68 11.17 -4.35
C GLU A 146 6.71 12.47 -5.16
N LYS A 147 7.47 12.55 -6.26
CA LYS A 147 7.54 13.79 -7.03
C LYS A 147 6.30 13.93 -7.91
N GLU A 148 5.92 15.18 -8.15
CA GLU A 148 4.84 15.50 -9.06
C GLU A 148 5.11 14.89 -10.45
N GLY A 149 4.13 14.17 -10.99
CA GLY A 149 4.25 13.42 -12.25
C GLY A 149 4.69 11.96 -12.10
N GLU A 150 5.12 11.51 -10.91
CA GLU A 150 5.44 10.11 -10.61
C GLU A 150 4.23 9.34 -10.01
N TYR A 151 3.10 10.01 -9.83
CA TYR A 151 1.84 9.45 -9.33
C TYR A 151 0.63 10.23 -9.86
N THR A 152 -0.55 9.61 -9.81
CA THR A 152 -1.84 10.24 -10.17
C THR A 152 -2.77 10.28 -8.95
N LEU A 153 -3.47 11.39 -8.73
CA LEU A 153 -4.46 11.49 -7.66
C LEU A 153 -5.71 10.67 -8.00
N ALA A 154 -6.00 9.65 -7.19
CA ALA A 154 -7.16 8.78 -7.37
C ALA A 154 -8.43 9.36 -6.72
N GLY A 155 -8.32 9.87 -5.49
CA GLY A 155 -9.44 10.39 -4.71
C GLY A 155 -9.09 10.59 -3.24
N LYS A 156 -10.08 10.93 -2.41
CA LYS A 156 -9.93 11.11 -0.97
C LYS A 156 -10.38 9.91 -0.14
N THR A 157 -11.28 9.09 -0.68
CA THR A 157 -11.82 7.90 0.01
C THR A 157 -11.81 6.69 -0.92
N LEU A 158 -11.77 5.48 -0.34
CA LEU A 158 -11.87 4.25 -1.13
C LEU A 158 -13.20 4.20 -1.88
N ALA A 159 -14.28 4.66 -1.23
CA ALA A 159 -15.58 4.74 -1.87
C ALA A 159 -15.57 5.66 -3.09
N GLU A 160 -14.87 6.80 -3.07
CA GLU A 160 -14.72 7.69 -4.22
C GLU A 160 -13.90 7.01 -5.32
N VAL A 161 -12.73 6.45 -4.96
CA VAL A 161 -11.81 5.79 -5.91
C VAL A 161 -12.50 4.65 -6.66
N LEU A 162 -13.20 3.77 -5.93
CA LEU A 162 -13.90 2.61 -6.49
C LEU A 162 -15.18 2.97 -7.24
N SER A 163 -15.74 4.18 -7.04
CA SER A 163 -16.93 4.65 -7.78
C SER A 163 -16.57 5.48 -9.00
N ARG A 164 -15.29 5.63 -9.34
CA ARG A 164 -14.84 6.47 -10.45
C ARG A 164 -14.83 5.65 -11.74
N GLU A 165 -15.34 6.21 -12.84
CA GLU A 165 -15.25 5.55 -14.15
C GLU A 165 -13.79 5.59 -14.66
N PRO A 166 -13.38 4.61 -15.50
CA PRO A 166 -12.09 4.67 -16.16
C PRO A 166 -12.04 5.90 -17.08
N ASP A 167 -10.94 6.66 -17.02
CA ASP A 167 -10.69 7.80 -17.91
C ASP A 167 -10.58 7.39 -19.40
#